data_AF-A0A7Y8B8Z6-F1
#
_entry.id   AF-A0A7Y8B8Z6-F1
#
_cell.length_a   1.000
_cell.length_b   1.000
_cell.length_c   1.000
_cell.angle_alpha   90.00
_cell.angle_beta   90.00
_cell.angle_gamma   90.00
#
_symmetry.space_group_name_H-M   'P 1'
#
loop_
_entity.id
_entity.type
_entity.pdbx_description
1 polymer ?
#
loop_
_entity_poly.entity_id
_entity_poly.type
_entity_poly.pdbx_seq_one_letter_code
_entity_poly.pdbx_strand_id
1 'polypeptide(L)'
;MRRCRFILLWLTLLSVLSGCGESVELHRKLSEQEANEVIAELADKHIRAQKQLEKDGVVVRVRTDDIAAAVHTLAAAGLPKTARSTLGDVFRKEGVISTPLEERARYIYALSQELEATLSNIDGVLVARVHVVLPERVAPGEPVQPASASVFIKHDPRLEPDSLLPRIRRMVASSIPGMTTAVANPQKLTVIFVPATAYKEKQQLAYFGPFLIKPGDLAFWQTMVTLFFIALLVGCAAAGFWVKKARGAQQAEPNTNDA
;
A
#
# COMPACT_ATOMS: atom_id res chain seq x y z
N MET A 1 10.00 46.48 -24.01
CA MET A 1 8.77 46.17 -23.24
C MET A 1 8.07 44.89 -23.71
N ARG A 2 7.77 44.68 -25.00
CA ARG A 2 7.14 43.43 -25.49
C ARG A 2 7.95 42.14 -25.21
N ARG A 3 9.28 42.15 -25.39
CA ARG A 3 10.14 40.97 -25.17
C ARG A 3 10.20 40.50 -23.70
N CYS A 4 10.30 41.41 -22.73
CA CYS A 4 10.27 41.05 -21.30
C CYS A 4 8.93 40.45 -20.86
N ARG A 5 7.82 40.93 -21.44
CA ARG A 5 6.48 40.43 -21.11
C ARG A 5 6.25 39.01 -21.64
N PHE A 6 6.85 38.66 -22.79
CA PHE A 6 6.84 37.29 -23.30
C PHE A 6 7.69 36.33 -22.46
N ILE A 7 8.87 36.77 -22.01
CA ILE A 7 9.76 35.96 -21.17
C ILE A 7 9.10 35.63 -19.83
N LEU A 8 8.46 36.62 -19.18
CA LEU A 8 7.78 36.41 -17.90
C LEU A 8 6.59 35.45 -18.02
N LEU A 9 5.86 35.52 -19.13
CA LEU A 9 4.71 34.66 -19.42
C LEU A 9 5.15 33.21 -19.73
N TRP A 10 6.29 33.04 -20.41
CA TRP A 10 6.91 31.74 -20.62
C TRP A 10 7.40 31.10 -19.32
N LEU A 11 8.03 31.90 -18.44
CA LEU A 11 8.51 31.43 -17.15
C LEU A 11 7.36 30.94 -16.24
N THR A 12 6.25 31.69 -16.22
CA THR A 12 5.03 31.28 -15.49
C THR A 12 4.40 30.03 -16.10
N LEU A 13 4.40 29.90 -17.43
CA LEU A 13 3.85 28.73 -18.12
C LEU A 13 4.69 27.46 -17.87
N LEU A 14 6.02 27.58 -17.86
CA LEU A 14 6.94 26.50 -17.50
C LEU A 14 6.79 26.05 -16.04
N SER A 15 6.49 26.98 -15.12
CA SER A 15 6.29 26.66 -13.70
C SER A 15 5.00 25.86 -13.45
N VAL A 16 3.97 26.05 -14.27
CA VAL A 16 2.71 25.28 -14.19
C VAL A 16 2.89 23.85 -14.73
N LEU A 17 3.91 23.61 -15.55
CA LEU A 17 4.13 22.32 -16.21
C LEU A 17 4.93 21.30 -15.38
N SER A 18 5.58 21.73 -14.29
CA SER A 18 6.40 20.84 -13.42
C SER A 18 5.58 20.00 -12.43
N GLY A 19 4.25 20.04 -12.48
CA GLY A 19 3.36 19.32 -11.56
C GLY A 19 2.98 17.90 -11.96
N CYS A 20 3.58 17.30 -13.00
CA CYS A 20 3.32 15.91 -13.35
C CYS A 20 3.95 14.98 -12.30
N GLY A 21 3.15 14.62 -11.29
CA GLY A 21 3.51 13.60 -10.32
C GLY A 21 3.77 12.27 -11.01
N GLU A 22 4.97 11.73 -10.82
CA GLU A 22 5.36 10.44 -11.34
C GLU A 22 4.54 9.35 -10.63
N SER A 23 3.93 8.45 -11.40
CA SER A 23 3.16 7.33 -10.87
C SER A 23 3.93 6.03 -11.07
N VAL A 24 4.08 5.25 -10.00
CA VAL A 24 4.79 3.98 -9.99
C VAL A 24 3.80 2.84 -9.76
N GLU A 25 4.12 1.68 -10.31
CA GLU A 25 3.33 0.47 -10.15
C GLU A 25 3.56 -0.17 -8.79
N LEU A 26 2.45 -0.42 -8.08
CA LEU A 26 2.46 -1.01 -6.75
C LEU A 26 2.28 -2.53 -6.83
N HIS A 27 1.27 -2.98 -7.58
CA HIS A 27 0.95 -4.39 -7.80
C HIS A 27 0.53 -4.65 -9.24
N ARG A 28 0.82 -5.86 -9.74
CA ARG A 28 0.45 -6.34 -11.08
C ARG A 28 -0.29 -7.67 -10.98
N LYS A 29 -0.99 -8.05 -12.06
CA LYS A 29 -1.68 -9.34 -12.22
C LYS A 29 -2.73 -9.61 -11.14
N LEU A 30 -3.39 -8.56 -10.66
CA LEU A 30 -4.51 -8.71 -9.74
C LEU A 30 -5.78 -9.08 -10.51
N SER A 31 -6.64 -9.89 -9.90
CA SER A 31 -8.03 -10.00 -10.34
C SER A 31 -8.76 -8.67 -10.14
N GLU A 32 -9.89 -8.49 -10.81
CA GLU A 32 -10.67 -7.26 -10.68
C GLU A 32 -11.18 -7.05 -9.25
N GLN A 33 -11.58 -8.14 -8.58
CA GLN A 33 -12.03 -8.09 -7.19
C GLN A 33 -10.89 -7.68 -6.24
N GLU A 34 -9.71 -8.30 -6.35
CA GLU A 34 -8.54 -7.93 -5.54
C GLU A 34 -8.11 -6.48 -5.79
N ALA A 35 -8.13 -6.03 -7.03
CA ALA A 35 -7.80 -4.65 -7.37
C ALA A 35 -8.79 -3.66 -6.75
N ASN A 36 -10.09 -4.00 -6.73
CA ASN A 36 -11.10 -3.17 -6.09
C ASN A 36 -10.91 -3.12 -4.56
N GLU A 37 -10.56 -4.24 -3.91
CA GLU A 37 -10.23 -4.27 -2.47
C GLU A 37 -8.99 -3.41 -2.16
N VAL A 38 -7.93 -3.53 -2.95
CA VAL A 38 -6.70 -2.73 -2.81
C VAL A 38 -6.99 -1.24 -2.97
N ILE A 39 -7.77 -0.85 -3.98
CA ILE A 39 -8.11 0.55 -4.23
C ILE A 39 -9.00 1.11 -3.12
N ALA A 40 -9.96 0.34 -2.61
CA ALA A 40 -10.82 0.74 -1.52
C ALA A 40 -10.02 1.02 -0.24
N GLU A 41 -9.08 0.13 0.11
CA GLU A 41 -8.21 0.31 1.30
C GLU A 41 -7.31 1.54 1.15
N LEU A 42 -6.70 1.75 -0.02
CA LEU A 42 -5.86 2.94 -0.27
C LEU A 42 -6.70 4.23 -0.22
N ALA A 43 -7.91 4.20 -0.76
CA ALA A 43 -8.83 5.35 -0.74
C ALA A 43 -9.26 5.72 0.70
N ASP A 44 -9.51 4.73 1.56
CA ASP A 44 -9.83 4.94 2.98
C ASP A 44 -8.69 5.67 3.72
N LYS A 45 -7.43 5.41 3.35
CA LYS A 45 -6.26 6.11 3.90
C LYS A 45 -5.87 7.38 3.15
N HIS A 46 -6.74 7.90 2.28
CA HIS A 46 -6.51 9.09 1.46
C HIS A 46 -5.30 8.97 0.50
N ILE A 47 -4.90 7.76 0.14
CA ILE A 47 -3.85 7.49 -0.84
C ILE A 47 -4.49 7.36 -2.21
N ARG A 48 -4.10 8.21 -3.17
CA ARG A 48 -4.65 8.16 -4.52
C ARG A 48 -4.01 7.03 -5.31
N ALA A 49 -4.83 6.04 -5.68
CA ALA A 49 -4.45 4.93 -6.53
C ALA A 49 -5.22 4.97 -7.85
N GLN A 50 -4.59 4.49 -8.93
CA GLN A 50 -5.18 4.36 -10.26
C GLN A 50 -5.23 2.89 -10.67
N LYS A 51 -6.40 2.47 -11.18
CA LYS A 51 -6.62 1.15 -11.77
C LYS A 51 -6.27 1.19 -13.26
N GLN A 52 -5.36 0.34 -13.71
CA GLN A 52 -5.08 0.12 -15.12
C GLN A 52 -5.36 -1.34 -15.49
N LEU A 53 -6.22 -1.55 -16.48
CA LEU A 53 -6.45 -2.87 -17.06
C LEU A 53 -5.30 -3.23 -18.01
N GLU A 54 -4.73 -4.41 -17.85
CA GLU A 54 -3.75 -5.01 -18.76
C GLU A 54 -4.22 -6.39 -19.22
N LYS A 55 -3.50 -6.98 -20.20
CA LYS A 55 -3.85 -8.30 -20.76
C LYS A 55 -3.80 -9.43 -19.73
N ASP A 56 -2.90 -9.32 -18.75
CA ASP A 56 -2.64 -10.35 -17.75
C ASP A 56 -3.30 -10.06 -16.38
N GLY A 57 -4.27 -9.13 -16.36
CA GLY A 57 -4.98 -8.72 -15.15
C GLY A 57 -4.93 -7.21 -14.90
N VAL A 58 -5.13 -6.81 -13.65
CA VAL A 58 -5.20 -5.41 -13.25
C VAL A 58 -3.89 -4.98 -12.57
N VAL A 59 -3.42 -3.79 -12.94
CA VAL A 59 -2.29 -3.10 -12.34
C VAL A 59 -2.79 -1.92 -11.52
N VAL A 60 -2.29 -1.79 -10.29
CA VAL A 60 -2.59 -0.65 -9.42
C VAL A 60 -1.35 0.24 -9.36
N ARG A 61 -1.52 1.52 -9.73
CA ARG A 61 -0.47 2.54 -9.67
C ARG A 61 -0.74 3.56 -8.57
N VAL A 62 0.30 4.02 -7.91
CA VAL A 62 0.26 5.09 -6.88
C VAL A 62 1.31 6.14 -7.22
N ARG A 63 1.20 7.33 -6.63
CA ARG A 63 2.25 8.35 -6.77
C ARG A 63 3.54 7.88 -6.12
N THR A 64 4.69 8.28 -6.65
CA THR A 64 6.01 7.96 -6.07
C THR A 64 6.11 8.35 -4.60
N ASP A 65 5.55 9.51 -4.24
CA ASP A 65 5.55 10.03 -2.87
C ASP A 65 4.77 9.15 -1.88
N ASP A 66 3.76 8.42 -2.37
CA ASP A 66 2.80 7.67 -1.55
C ASP A 66 3.13 6.16 -1.50
N ILE A 67 4.19 5.69 -2.18
CA ILE A 67 4.52 4.25 -2.27
C ILE A 67 4.71 3.63 -0.89
N ALA A 68 5.51 4.25 -0.02
CA ALA A 68 5.81 3.70 1.30
C ALA A 68 4.53 3.58 2.15
N ALA A 69 3.72 4.63 2.17
CA ALA A 69 2.43 4.63 2.85
C ALA A 69 1.48 3.57 2.27
N ALA A 70 1.44 3.41 0.95
CA ALA A 70 0.60 2.44 0.26
C ALA A 70 0.99 1.00 0.61
N VAL A 71 2.29 0.65 0.52
CA VAL A 71 2.80 -0.69 0.86
C VAL A 71 2.50 -1.01 2.31
N HIS A 72 2.75 -0.09 3.23
CA HIS A 72 2.50 -0.33 4.65
C HIS A 72 1.00 -0.46 4.97
N THR A 73 0.16 0.36 4.34
CA THR A 73 -1.30 0.30 4.49
C THR A 73 -1.84 -1.05 4.03
N LEU A 74 -1.48 -1.49 2.82
CA LEU A 74 -1.90 -2.78 2.30
C LEU A 74 -1.35 -3.94 3.12
N ALA A 75 -0.08 -3.87 3.55
CA ALA A 75 0.51 -4.87 4.42
C ALA A 75 -0.20 -4.95 5.78
N ALA A 76 -0.64 -3.82 6.35
CA ALA A 76 -1.42 -3.80 7.58
C ALA A 76 -2.78 -4.48 7.38
N ALA A 77 -3.46 -4.19 6.27
CA ALA A 77 -4.73 -4.82 5.88
C ALA A 77 -4.60 -6.28 5.41
N GLY A 78 -3.38 -6.78 5.17
CA GLY A 78 -3.16 -8.13 4.64
C GLY A 78 -3.48 -8.27 3.16
N LEU A 79 -3.48 -7.17 2.41
CA LEU A 79 -3.75 -7.10 0.98
C LEU A 79 -2.47 -7.10 0.14
N PRO A 80 -2.52 -7.58 -1.12
CA PRO A 80 -3.66 -8.29 -1.73
C PRO A 80 -3.82 -9.69 -1.10
N LYS A 81 -5.08 -10.17 -1.03
CA LYS A 81 -5.37 -11.54 -0.58
C LYS A 81 -4.74 -12.50 -1.59
N THR A 82 -3.58 -13.05 -1.28
CA THR A 82 -2.86 -13.94 -2.21
C THR A 82 -3.79 -15.07 -2.67
N ALA A 83 -4.19 -15.08 -3.94
CA ALA A 83 -4.74 -16.26 -4.60
C ALA A 83 -3.64 -17.33 -4.61
N ARG A 84 -3.89 -18.46 -3.94
CA ARG A 84 -2.86 -19.49 -3.74
C ARG A 84 -2.97 -20.53 -4.82
N SER A 85 -1.80 -20.95 -5.31
CA SER A 85 -1.68 -22.24 -5.99
C SER A 85 -2.26 -23.30 -5.08
N THR A 86 -3.31 -23.94 -5.57
CA THR A 86 -3.92 -25.07 -4.89
C THR A 86 -2.96 -26.25 -4.97
N LEU A 87 -3.01 -27.18 -4.01
CA LEU A 87 -2.28 -28.43 -4.15
C LEU A 87 -2.73 -29.21 -5.41
N GLY A 88 -3.91 -28.90 -5.95
CA GLY A 88 -4.37 -29.35 -7.26
C GLY A 88 -3.52 -28.84 -8.44
N ASP A 89 -2.82 -27.71 -8.28
CA ASP A 89 -1.88 -27.17 -9.27
C ASP A 89 -0.50 -27.82 -9.18
N VAL A 90 -0.11 -28.29 -7.98
CA VAL A 90 1.20 -28.93 -7.72
C VAL A 90 1.17 -30.45 -7.91
N PHE A 91 0.03 -31.09 -7.60
CA PHE A 91 -0.22 -32.53 -7.76
C PHE A 91 -1.45 -32.74 -8.66
N ARG A 92 -1.37 -32.21 -9.88
CA ARG A 92 -2.36 -32.50 -10.92
C ARG A 92 -2.43 -34.02 -11.09
N LYS A 93 -3.64 -34.56 -11.21
CA LYS A 93 -3.92 -36.00 -11.34
C LYS A 93 -3.50 -36.50 -12.74
N GLU A 94 -2.22 -36.35 -13.07
CA GLU A 94 -1.64 -36.60 -14.39
C GLU A 94 -1.41 -38.10 -14.63
N GLY A 95 -1.39 -38.89 -13.55
CA GLY A 95 -1.43 -40.36 -13.58
C GLY A 95 -2.86 -40.91 -13.43
N VAL A 96 -3.13 -42.05 -14.10
CA VAL A 96 -4.43 -42.77 -14.03
C VAL A 96 -4.73 -43.30 -12.61
N ILE A 97 -3.71 -43.45 -11.76
CA ILE A 97 -3.81 -44.01 -10.39
C ILE A 97 -3.04 -43.10 -9.42
N SER A 98 -3.69 -42.66 -8.33
CA SER A 98 -3.04 -41.91 -7.25
C SER A 98 -2.47 -42.85 -6.19
N THR A 99 -1.32 -42.49 -5.62
CA THR A 99 -0.76 -43.27 -4.50
C THR A 99 -1.50 -42.95 -3.19
N PRO A 100 -1.57 -43.89 -2.21
CA PRO A 100 -2.19 -43.61 -0.91
C PRO A 100 -1.58 -42.40 -0.19
N LEU A 101 -0.28 -42.16 -0.38
CA LEU A 101 0.42 -41.00 0.16
C LEU A 101 -0.07 -39.68 -0.48
N GLU A 102 -0.27 -39.66 -1.79
CA GLU A 102 -0.80 -38.50 -2.51
C GLU A 102 -2.25 -38.18 -2.11
N GLU A 103 -3.12 -39.19 -2.01
CA GLU A 103 -4.50 -38.98 -1.58
C GLU A 103 -4.56 -38.41 -0.16
N ARG A 104 -3.72 -38.92 0.73
CA ARG A 104 -3.58 -38.41 2.09
C ARG A 104 -3.08 -36.97 2.12
N ALA A 105 -2.02 -36.65 1.37
CA ALA A 105 -1.49 -35.28 1.28
C ALA A 105 -2.56 -34.31 0.75
N ARG A 106 -3.33 -34.74 -0.25
CA ARG A 106 -4.46 -33.98 -0.80
C ARG A 106 -5.56 -33.73 0.22
N TYR A 107 -5.92 -34.77 0.98
CA TYR A 107 -6.92 -34.65 2.03
C TYR A 107 -6.49 -33.68 3.15
N ILE A 108 -5.25 -33.78 3.64
CA ILE A 108 -4.71 -32.89 4.67
C ILE A 108 -4.71 -31.43 4.19
N TYR A 109 -4.29 -31.20 2.94
CA TYR A 109 -4.26 -29.86 2.37
C TYR A 109 -5.66 -29.28 2.19
N ALA A 110 -6.60 -30.07 1.65
CA ALA A 110 -7.98 -29.64 1.49
C ALA A 110 -8.60 -29.25 2.84
N LEU A 111 -8.39 -30.07 3.88
CA LEU A 111 -8.85 -29.77 5.22
C LEU A 111 -8.22 -28.49 5.79
N SER A 112 -6.92 -28.29 5.57
CA SER A 112 -6.21 -27.08 6.00
C SER A 112 -6.74 -25.84 5.29
N GLN A 113 -6.99 -25.90 3.98
CA GLN A 113 -7.54 -24.77 3.20
C GLN A 113 -8.97 -24.43 3.61
N GLU A 114 -9.83 -25.42 3.85
CA GLU A 114 -11.21 -25.20 4.29
C GLU A 114 -11.25 -24.49 5.66
N LEU A 115 -10.38 -24.90 6.58
CA LEU A 115 -10.22 -24.26 7.87
C LEU A 115 -9.64 -22.86 7.77
N GLU A 116 -8.64 -22.65 6.91
CA GLU A 116 -8.09 -21.32 6.62
C GLU A 116 -9.19 -20.38 6.08
N ALA A 117 -9.97 -20.83 5.10
CA ALA A 117 -11.04 -20.05 4.50
C ALA A 117 -12.12 -19.70 5.53
N THR A 118 -12.57 -20.67 6.32
CA THR A 118 -13.57 -20.47 7.36
C THR A 118 -13.10 -19.48 8.43
N LEU A 119 -11.86 -19.61 8.90
CA LEU A 119 -11.30 -18.69 9.91
C LEU A 119 -11.06 -17.29 9.34
N SER A 120 -10.72 -17.18 8.05
CA SER A 120 -10.52 -15.88 7.40
C SER A 120 -11.81 -15.07 7.20
N ASN A 121 -12.98 -15.74 7.26
CA ASN A 121 -14.29 -15.08 7.19
C ASN A 121 -14.75 -14.49 8.53
N ILE A 122 -13.99 -14.68 9.61
CA ILE A 122 -14.30 -14.09 10.92
C ILE A 122 -13.97 -12.59 10.87
N ASP A 123 -14.90 -11.76 11.31
CA ASP A 123 -14.70 -10.30 11.36
C ASP A 123 -13.44 -9.94 12.17
N GLY A 124 -12.61 -9.08 11.59
CA GLY A 124 -11.33 -8.68 12.18
C GLY A 124 -10.19 -9.68 11.99
N VAL A 125 -10.41 -10.86 11.41
CA VAL A 125 -9.33 -11.73 10.95
C VAL A 125 -8.88 -11.29 9.56
N LEU A 126 -7.60 -10.93 9.44
CA LEU A 126 -7.01 -10.46 8.19
C LEU A 126 -6.35 -11.61 7.43
N VAL A 127 -5.65 -12.49 8.16
CA VAL A 127 -4.99 -13.67 7.59
C VAL A 127 -5.13 -14.82 8.57
N ALA A 128 -5.57 -15.97 8.10
CA ALA A 128 -5.55 -17.23 8.84
C ALA A 128 -4.64 -18.25 8.13
N ARG A 129 -3.83 -18.95 8.90
CA ARG A 129 -3.02 -20.09 8.46
C ARG A 129 -3.24 -21.27 9.37
N VAL A 130 -3.47 -22.43 8.80
CA VAL A 130 -3.75 -23.65 9.55
C VAL A 130 -2.86 -24.76 9.02
N HIS A 131 -2.07 -25.35 9.90
CA HIS A 131 -1.33 -26.57 9.59
C HIS A 131 -1.93 -27.71 10.39
N VAL A 132 -2.33 -28.76 9.69
CA VAL A 132 -2.97 -29.94 10.28
C VAL A 132 -2.05 -31.15 10.15
N VAL A 133 -1.91 -31.89 11.24
CA VAL A 133 -1.29 -33.21 11.29
C VAL A 133 -2.37 -34.21 11.69
N LEU A 134 -2.67 -35.14 10.79
CA LEU A 134 -3.66 -36.20 11.05
C LEU A 134 -3.00 -37.41 11.72
N PRO A 135 -3.76 -38.19 12.51
CA PRO A 135 -3.21 -39.37 13.17
C PRO A 135 -2.62 -40.38 12.18
N GLU A 136 -1.44 -40.90 12.48
CA GLU A 136 -0.76 -41.90 11.64
C GLU A 136 -0.18 -43.02 12.49
N ARG A 137 -0.29 -44.26 11.97
CA ARG A 137 0.50 -45.39 12.46
C ARG A 137 1.71 -45.53 11.56
N VAL A 138 2.89 -45.22 12.10
CA VAL A 138 4.18 -45.33 11.41
C VAL A 138 4.56 -46.77 11.13
N ALA A 139 4.32 -47.68 12.09
CA ALA A 139 4.49 -49.11 11.91
C ALA A 139 3.42 -49.93 12.66
N PRO A 140 3.14 -51.18 12.23
CA PRO A 140 2.33 -52.11 13.01
C PRO A 140 2.96 -52.35 14.39
N GLY A 141 2.23 -52.06 15.46
CA GLY A 141 2.70 -52.21 16.84
C GLY A 141 3.26 -50.93 17.49
N GLU A 142 3.52 -49.88 16.70
CA GLU A 142 3.92 -48.58 17.25
C GLU A 142 2.71 -47.74 17.70
N PRO A 143 2.90 -46.85 18.70
CA PRO A 143 1.86 -45.94 19.14
C PRO A 143 1.45 -45.01 17.98
N VAL A 144 0.14 -44.78 17.85
CA VAL A 144 -0.42 -43.85 16.87
C VAL A 144 0.08 -42.45 17.19
N GLN A 145 0.70 -41.78 16.21
CA GLN A 145 1.02 -40.37 16.33
C GLN A 145 -0.28 -39.58 16.49
N PRO A 146 -0.45 -38.76 17.55
CA PRO A 146 -1.69 -38.06 17.79
C PRO A 146 -1.91 -36.95 16.75
N ALA A 147 -3.18 -36.61 16.50
CA ALA A 147 -3.50 -35.43 15.71
C ALA A 147 -3.03 -34.15 16.41
N SER A 148 -2.55 -33.20 15.63
CA SER A 148 -2.21 -31.86 16.10
C SER A 148 -2.53 -30.81 15.05
N ALA A 149 -2.71 -29.57 15.49
CA ALA A 149 -2.87 -28.44 14.60
C ALA A 149 -2.22 -27.17 15.16
N SER A 150 -1.70 -26.35 14.26
CA SER A 150 -1.25 -25.00 14.56
C SER A 150 -2.05 -23.99 13.74
N VAL A 151 -2.51 -22.95 14.42
CA VAL A 151 -3.34 -21.89 13.84
C VAL A 151 -2.63 -20.57 14.07
N PHE A 152 -2.34 -19.87 12.99
CA PHE A 152 -1.81 -18.51 13.03
C PHE A 152 -2.88 -17.55 12.50
N ILE A 153 -3.11 -16.48 13.27
CA ILE A 153 -4.13 -15.48 12.96
C ILE A 153 -3.49 -14.10 13.03
N LYS A 154 -3.44 -13.43 11.89
CA LYS A 154 -3.23 -11.99 11.85
C LYS A 154 -4.58 -11.30 11.97
N HIS A 155 -4.72 -10.37 12.89
CA HIS A 155 -6.00 -9.72 13.17
C HIS A 155 -5.90 -8.20 13.27
N ASP A 156 -7.04 -7.53 13.08
CA ASP A 156 -7.20 -6.11 13.36
C ASP A 156 -6.99 -5.84 14.87
N PRO A 157 -6.28 -4.77 15.26
CA PRO A 157 -6.06 -4.43 16.67
C PRO A 157 -7.32 -4.22 17.52
N ARG A 158 -8.47 -3.95 16.89
CA ARG A 158 -9.77 -3.79 17.55
C ARG A 158 -10.41 -5.12 17.93
N LEU A 159 -9.94 -6.23 17.34
CA LEU A 159 -10.41 -7.58 17.66
C LEU A 159 -9.89 -8.00 19.03
N GLU A 160 -10.76 -8.54 19.89
CA GLU A 160 -10.39 -9.09 21.20
C GLU A 160 -10.09 -10.60 21.08
N PRO A 161 -8.81 -11.04 21.05
CA PRO A 161 -8.45 -12.42 20.73
C PRO A 161 -8.89 -13.42 21.80
N ASP A 162 -8.89 -13.00 23.07
CA ASP A 162 -9.24 -13.85 24.22
C ASP A 162 -10.68 -14.36 24.16
N SER A 163 -11.58 -13.56 23.58
CA SER A 163 -12.99 -13.93 23.39
C SER A 163 -13.19 -14.99 22.31
N LEU A 164 -12.32 -15.00 21.30
CA LEU A 164 -12.40 -15.89 20.13
C LEU A 164 -11.60 -17.17 20.32
N LEU A 165 -10.52 -17.12 21.11
CA LEU A 165 -9.61 -18.25 21.30
C LEU A 165 -10.34 -19.56 21.68
N PRO A 166 -11.30 -19.60 22.63
CA PRO A 166 -12.02 -20.83 22.95
C PRO A 166 -12.91 -21.33 21.80
N ARG A 167 -13.50 -20.42 21.02
CA ARG A 167 -14.39 -20.73 19.89
C ARG A 167 -13.58 -21.32 18.74
N ILE A 168 -12.45 -20.71 18.41
CA ILE A 168 -11.51 -21.19 17.39
C ILE A 168 -10.95 -22.55 17.79
N ARG A 169 -10.54 -22.72 19.05
CA ARG A 169 -10.06 -24.03 19.53
C ARG A 169 -11.11 -25.12 19.39
N ARG A 170 -12.36 -24.83 19.76
CA ARG A 170 -13.47 -25.79 19.64
C ARG A 170 -13.78 -26.14 18.19
N MET A 171 -13.84 -25.14 17.31
CA MET A 171 -14.10 -25.34 15.89
C MET A 171 -13.02 -26.23 15.26
N VAL A 172 -11.75 -25.87 15.41
CA VAL A 172 -10.62 -26.62 14.84
C VAL A 172 -10.58 -28.06 15.38
N ALA A 173 -10.77 -28.25 16.69
CA ALA A 173 -10.81 -29.57 17.29
C ALA A 173 -11.99 -30.44 16.82
N SER A 174 -13.12 -29.83 16.46
CA SER A 174 -14.28 -30.54 15.90
C SER A 174 -14.13 -30.86 14.41
N SER A 175 -13.37 -30.05 13.66
CA SER A 175 -13.17 -30.23 12.23
C SER A 175 -12.07 -31.25 11.89
N ILE A 176 -11.16 -31.55 12.83
CA ILE A 176 -10.02 -32.44 12.58
C ILE A 176 -10.25 -33.81 13.24
N PRO A 177 -10.21 -34.92 12.45
CA PRO A 177 -10.30 -36.26 12.99
C PRO A 177 -9.24 -36.54 14.07
N GLY A 178 -9.68 -37.04 15.23
CA GLY A 178 -8.78 -37.38 16.34
C GLY A 178 -8.39 -36.19 17.24
N MET A 179 -8.91 -34.99 17.01
CA MET A 179 -8.66 -33.80 17.85
C MET A 179 -9.78 -33.45 18.83
N THR A 180 -10.91 -34.17 18.87
CA THR A 180 -12.08 -33.79 19.70
C THR A 180 -11.75 -33.67 21.19
N THR A 181 -10.82 -34.47 21.71
CA THR A 181 -10.35 -34.41 23.10
C THR A 181 -9.19 -33.43 23.33
N ALA A 182 -8.69 -32.80 22.27
CA ALA A 182 -7.50 -31.94 22.28
C ALA A 182 -7.82 -30.45 22.52
N VAL A 183 -9.10 -30.05 22.67
CA VAL A 183 -9.53 -28.65 22.86
C VAL A 183 -8.76 -27.94 23.99
N ALA A 184 -8.48 -28.65 25.09
CA ALA A 184 -7.82 -28.12 26.27
C ALA A 184 -6.30 -28.37 26.29
N ASN A 185 -5.74 -29.08 25.30
CA ASN A 185 -4.33 -29.45 25.31
C ASN A 185 -3.51 -28.52 24.40
N PRO A 186 -2.72 -27.57 24.96
CA PRO A 186 -1.95 -26.62 24.17
C PRO A 186 -0.79 -27.28 23.39
N GLN A 187 -0.37 -28.51 23.72
CA GLN A 187 0.64 -29.23 22.94
C GLN A 187 0.07 -29.80 21.64
N LYS A 188 -1.25 -30.01 21.58
CA LYS A 188 -1.95 -30.56 20.41
C LYS A 188 -2.59 -29.47 19.56
N LEU A 189 -3.00 -28.35 20.16
CA LEU A 189 -3.63 -27.24 19.46
C LEU A 189 -3.03 -25.90 19.90
N THR A 190 -2.17 -25.36 19.05
CA THR A 190 -1.55 -24.05 19.27
C THR A 190 -2.27 -23.01 18.42
N VAL A 191 -2.71 -21.92 19.04
CA VAL A 191 -3.31 -20.78 18.34
C VAL A 191 -2.51 -19.54 18.72
N ILE A 192 -1.99 -18.82 17.73
CA ILE A 192 -1.21 -17.59 17.91
C ILE A 192 -1.94 -16.46 17.20
N PHE A 193 -2.17 -15.38 17.94
CA PHE A 193 -2.72 -14.13 17.42
C PHE A 193 -1.61 -13.10 17.28
N VAL A 194 -1.53 -12.45 16.13
CA VAL A 194 -0.60 -11.36 15.85
C VAL A 194 -1.41 -10.14 15.40
N PRO A 195 -1.37 -9.03 16.16
CA PRO A 195 -2.08 -7.83 15.76
C PRO A 195 -1.41 -7.20 14.53
N ALA A 196 -2.21 -6.68 13.60
CA ALA A 196 -1.70 -5.88 12.52
C ALA A 196 -1.17 -4.55 13.06
N THR A 197 0.13 -4.30 12.89
CA THR A 197 0.72 -3.01 13.24
C THR A 197 0.24 -1.95 12.25
N ALA A 198 -0.59 -1.01 12.70
CA ALA A 198 -0.91 0.17 11.90
C ALA A 198 0.36 1.02 11.76
N TYR A 199 0.87 1.16 10.54
CA TYR A 199 1.97 2.07 10.25
C TYR A 199 1.49 3.51 10.47
N LYS A 200 1.94 4.12 11.57
CA LYS A 200 1.80 5.56 11.76
C LYS A 200 2.90 6.23 10.97
N GLU A 201 2.58 6.67 9.77
CA GLU A 201 3.45 7.53 8.98
C GLU A 201 3.77 8.79 9.79
N LYS A 202 4.98 8.85 10.35
CA LYS A 202 5.51 10.11 10.89
C LYS A 202 5.77 10.99 9.67
N GLN A 203 4.78 11.80 9.30
CA GLN A 203 4.97 12.83 8.30
C GLN A 203 6.11 13.73 8.75
N GLN A 204 7.31 13.49 8.21
CA GLN A 204 8.47 14.35 8.42
C GLN A 204 8.23 15.59 7.57
N LEU A 205 7.47 16.52 8.13
CA LEU A 205 7.28 17.85 7.57
C LEU A 205 8.64 18.55 7.59
N ALA A 206 9.09 19.00 6.42
CA ALA A 206 10.30 19.80 6.31
C ALA A 206 9.96 21.26 6.60
N TYR A 207 10.88 21.95 7.27
CA TYR A 207 10.72 23.37 7.58
C TYR A 207 11.09 24.21 6.36
N PHE A 208 10.18 25.07 5.89
CA PHE A 208 10.40 26.05 4.84
C PHE A 208 10.10 27.45 5.38
N GLY A 209 11.12 28.13 5.90
CA GLY A 209 10.91 29.37 6.66
C GLY A 209 9.99 29.09 7.85
N PRO A 210 8.96 29.91 8.15
CA PRO A 210 8.05 29.64 9.27
C PRO A 210 6.99 28.54 8.98
N PHE A 211 6.98 27.94 7.79
CA PHE A 211 5.94 27.00 7.36
C PHE A 211 6.46 25.55 7.29
N LEU A 212 5.57 24.59 7.56
CA LEU A 212 5.83 23.15 7.47
C LEU A 212 5.31 22.63 6.13
N ILE A 213 6.20 22.15 5.26
CA ILE A 213 5.87 21.73 3.89
C ILE A 213 6.32 20.28 3.66
N LYS A 214 5.60 19.54 2.81
CA LYS A 214 6.00 18.18 2.40
C LYS A 214 7.33 18.24 1.61
N PRO A 215 8.26 17.28 1.80
CA PRO A 215 9.56 17.30 1.13
C PRO A 215 9.47 17.41 -0.40
N GLY A 216 8.48 16.77 -1.03
CA GLY A 216 8.26 16.83 -2.48
C GLY A 216 7.89 18.22 -3.00
N ASP A 217 7.29 19.07 -2.17
CA ASP A 217 6.86 20.42 -2.56
C ASP A 217 7.93 21.49 -2.29
N LEU A 218 9.07 21.12 -1.67
CA LEU A 218 10.16 22.07 -1.34
C LEU A 218 10.75 22.70 -2.61
N ALA A 219 11.01 21.90 -3.65
CA ALA A 219 11.56 22.40 -4.90
C ALA A 219 10.58 23.34 -5.61
N PHE A 220 9.28 23.03 -5.56
CA PHE A 220 8.22 23.90 -6.09
C PHE A 220 8.17 25.24 -5.34
N TRP A 221 8.17 25.23 -4.01
CA TRP A 221 8.14 26.47 -3.23
C TRP A 221 9.43 27.28 -3.36
N GLN A 222 10.59 26.65 -3.36
CA GLN A 222 11.88 27.31 -3.60
C GLN A 222 11.94 27.95 -4.99
N THR A 223 11.49 27.25 -6.03
CA THR A 223 11.43 27.82 -7.39
C THR A 223 10.43 28.96 -7.48
N MET A 224 9.25 28.85 -6.87
CA MET A 224 8.25 29.92 -6.87
C MET A 224 8.75 31.19 -6.15
N VAL A 225 9.39 31.04 -4.99
CA VAL A 225 9.96 32.16 -4.22
C VAL A 225 11.13 32.81 -4.97
N THR A 226 12.06 32.01 -5.52
CA THR A 226 13.20 32.55 -6.28
C THR A 226 12.74 33.30 -7.53
N LEU A 227 11.74 32.78 -8.25
CA LEU A 227 11.16 33.46 -9.40
C LEU A 227 10.45 34.77 -9.02
N PHE A 228 9.73 34.80 -7.90
CA PHE A 228 9.11 36.02 -7.38
C PHE A 228 10.15 37.12 -7.10
N PHE A 229 11.26 36.78 -6.45
CA PHE A 229 12.35 37.72 -6.19
C PHE A 229 13.03 38.21 -7.48
N ILE A 230 13.25 37.34 -8.45
CA ILE A 230 13.81 37.72 -9.76
C ILE A 230 12.85 38.68 -10.49
N ALA A 231 11.55 38.41 -10.50
CA ALA A 231 10.55 39.27 -11.12
C ALA A 231 10.51 40.67 -10.46
N LEU A 232 10.63 40.72 -9.13
CA LEU A 232 10.66 41.98 -8.37
C LEU A 232 11.91 42.80 -8.71
N LEU A 233 13.09 42.18 -8.78
CA LEU A 233 14.34 42.85 -9.18
C LEU A 233 14.26 43.42 -10.61
N VAL A 234 13.73 42.64 -11.55
CA VAL A 234 13.55 43.10 -12.95
C VAL A 234 12.54 44.25 -13.03
N GLY A 235 11.45 44.18 -12.25
CA GLY A 235 10.46 45.26 -12.15
C GLY A 235 11.07 46.56 -11.64
N CYS A 236 11.85 46.50 -10.56
CA CYS A 236 12.56 47.66 -10.01
C CYS A 236 13.56 48.25 -11.00
N ALA A 237 14.33 47.42 -11.71
CA ALA A 237 15.28 47.89 -12.72
C ALA A 237 14.57 48.57 -13.91
N ALA A 238 13.44 48.02 -14.36
CA ALA A 238 12.64 48.62 -15.43
C ALA A 238 12.01 49.96 -15.00
N ALA A 239 11.51 50.07 -13.77
CA ALA A 239 11.00 51.31 -13.21
C ALA A 239 12.11 52.37 -13.09
N GLY A 240 13.29 51.99 -12.58
CA GLY A 240 14.45 52.88 -12.50
C GLY A 240 14.91 53.40 -13.88
N PHE A 241 14.92 52.53 -14.88
CA PHE A 241 15.23 52.91 -16.26
C PHE A 241 14.19 53.89 -16.85
N TRP A 242 12.89 53.66 -16.57
CA TRP A 242 11.81 54.54 -16.99
C TRP A 242 11.90 55.93 -16.35
N VAL A 243 12.17 55.99 -15.03
CA VAL A 243 12.35 57.26 -14.31
C VAL A 243 13.55 58.03 -14.83
N LYS A 244 14.68 57.34 -15.10
CA LYS A 244 15.88 57.97 -15.65
C LYS A 244 15.64 58.50 -17.08
N LYS A 245 14.91 57.74 -17.91
CA LYS A 245 14.52 58.17 -19.27
C LYS A 245 13.55 59.36 -19.25
N ALA A 246 12.58 59.38 -18.34
CA ALA A 246 11.62 60.47 -18.21
C ALA A 246 12.30 61.78 -17.77
N ARG A 247 13.25 61.71 -16.83
CA ARG A 247 14.05 62.88 -16.43
C ARG A 247 14.96 63.41 -17.54
N GLY A 248 15.54 62.52 -18.36
CA GLY A 248 16.36 62.93 -19.51
C GLY A 248 15.58 63.61 -20.64
N ALA A 249 14.27 63.36 -20.77
CA ALA A 249 13.43 64.00 -21.78
C ALA A 249 12.99 65.43 -21.38
N GLN A 250 12.85 65.71 -20.07
CA GLN A 250 12.53 67.06 -19.57
C GLN A 250 13.71 68.05 -19.65
N GLN A 251 14.93 67.56 -19.81
CA GLN A 251 16.13 68.40 -19.95
C GLN A 251 16.47 68.80 -21.40
N ALA A 252 15.65 68.40 -22.38
CA ALA A 252 15.90 68.62 -23.81
C ALA A 252 14.95 69.66 -24.46
N GLU A 253 14.15 70.40 -23.69
CA GLU A 253 13.43 71.58 -24.20
C GLU A 253 14.39 72.77 -24.18
N PRO A 254 14.84 73.31 -25.33
CA PRO A 254 15.72 74.46 -25.36
C PRO A 254 14.92 75.72 -25.01
N ASN A 255 15.46 76.52 -24.10
CA ASN A 255 14.99 77.86 -23.76
C ASN A 255 14.82 78.69 -25.04
N THR A 256 13.60 78.81 -25.56
CA THR A 256 13.20 79.92 -26.44
C THR A 256 12.85 81.10 -25.54
N ASN A 257 13.87 81.87 -25.20
CA ASN A 257 13.74 83.28 -24.81
C ASN A 257 15.14 83.89 -24.93
N ASP A 258 15.37 84.58 -26.04
CA ASP A 258 16.19 85.79 -26.12
C ASP A 258 15.92 86.48 -27.47
N ALA A 259 15.34 87.68 -27.38
CA ALA A 259 15.26 88.81 -28.31
C ALA A 259 14.83 88.60 -29.78
#